data_AF-A0A328LVS0-F1
#
_entry.id   AF-A0A328LVS0-F1
#
_cell.length_a   1.000
_cell.length_b   1.000
_cell.length_c   1.000
_cell.angle_alpha   90.00
_cell.angle_beta   90.00
_cell.angle_gamma   90.00
#
_symmetry.space_group_name_H-M   'P 1'
#
loop_
_entity.id
_entity.type
_entity.pdbx_description
1 polymer ?
#
loop_
_entity_poly.entity_id
_entity_poly.type
_entity_poly.pdbx_seq_one_letter_code
_entity_poly.pdbx_strand_id
1 'polypeptide(L)' 'MFEEDGIVLILEPADERNMRKFIFTVPKSVYEKKEILLHYGTPLGQGYTDIIEDIISVHIDIDIITVIGHVRG' A
#
# COMPACT_ATOMS: atom_id res chain seq x y z
N MET A 1 8.51 -5.33 -25.47
CA MET A 1 8.33 -6.02 -24.17
C MET A 1 7.95 -4.89 -23.23
N PHE A 2 6.66 -4.72 -22.93
CA PHE A 2 6.24 -3.64 -22.05
C PHE A 2 6.52 -4.10 -20.62
N GLU A 3 7.56 -3.54 -20.01
CA GLU A 3 7.70 -3.54 -18.56
C GLU A 3 6.55 -2.68 -18.03
N GLU A 4 5.43 -3.31 -17.64
CA GLU A 4 4.44 -2.59 -16.87
C GLU A 4 5.06 -2.32 -15.50
N ASP A 5 5.24 -1.04 -15.16
CA ASP A 5 5.67 -0.67 -13.82
C ASP A 5 4.68 -1.27 -12.81
N GLY A 6 5.21 -2.12 -11.93
CA GLY A 6 4.39 -2.80 -10.93
C GLY A 6 4.08 -1.91 -9.74
N ILE A 7 2.97 -2.22 -9.06
CA ILE A 7 2.72 -1.71 -7.71
C ILE A 7 3.67 -2.43 -6.76
N VAL A 8 4.33 -1.69 -5.87
CA VAL A 8 5.21 -2.26 -4.84
C VAL A 8 4.50 -2.21 -3.49
N LEU A 9 4.43 -3.36 -2.82
CA LEU A 9 3.96 -3.49 -1.44
C LEU A 9 5.06 -4.09 -0.58
N ILE A 10 5.46 -3.37 0.47
CA ILE A 10 6.40 -3.83 1.48
C ILE A 10 5.67 -3.92 2.81
N LEU A 11 5.81 -5.06 3.49
CA LEU A 11 5.36 -5.26 4.86
C LEU A 11 6.58 -5.40 5.76
N GLU A 12 6.69 -4.49 6.72
CA GLU A 12 7.70 -4.61 7.77
C GLU A 12 7.27 -5.67 8.81
N PRO A 13 8.23 -6.24 9.56
CA PRO A 13 7.93 -7.13 10.67
C PRO A 13 6.96 -6.50 11.68
N ALA A 14 6.20 -7.34 12.37
CA ALA A 14 5.26 -6.86 13.38
C ALA A 14 6.01 -6.24 14.57
N ASP A 15 5.47 -5.13 15.09
CA ASP A 15 5.94 -4.49 16.32
C ASP A 15 5.45 -5.24 17.57
N GLU A 16 5.77 -4.72 18.76
CA GLU A 16 5.36 -5.28 20.05
C GLU A 16 3.83 -5.34 20.25
N ARG A 17 3.06 -4.61 19.44
CA ARG A 17 1.59 -4.58 19.45
C ARG A 17 0.98 -5.51 18.41
N ASN A 18 1.80 -6.33 17.74
CA ASN A 18 1.42 -7.17 16.62
C ASN A 18 0.88 -6.36 15.41
N MET A 19 1.32 -5.11 15.26
CA MET A 19 1.00 -4.26 14.11
C MET A 19 2.16 -4.29 13.12
N ARG A 20 1.87 -4.42 11.83
CA ARG A 20 2.88 -4.36 10.76
C ARG A 20 2.75 -3.05 10.02
N LYS A 21 3.87 -2.38 9.79
CA LYS A 21 3.88 -1.20 8.92
C LYS A 21 3.86 -1.67 7.47
N PHE A 22 3.01 -1.06 6.66
CA PHE A 22 3.02 -1.25 5.22
C PHE A 22 3.53 0.00 4.50
N ILE A 23 4.20 -0.22 3.37
CA ILE A 23 4.61 0.81 2.42
C ILE A 23 4.06 0.36 1.07
N PHE A 24 3.10 1.12 0.56
CA PHE A 24 2.37 0.82 -0.67
C PHE A 24 2.66 1.92 -1.70
N THR A 25 3.37 1.56 -2.75
CA THR A 25 3.91 2.49 -3.73
C THR A 25 3.34 2.20 -5.11
N VAL A 26 2.79 3.23 -5.74
CA VAL A 26 2.09 3.17 -7.02
C VAL A 26 2.74 4.15 -8.00
N PRO A 27 3.30 3.68 -9.12
CA PRO A 27 3.80 4.54 -10.17
C PRO A 27 2.67 5.19 -10.98
N LYS A 28 2.95 6.35 -11.55
CA LYS A 28 2.02 7.13 -12.39
C LYS A 28 1.41 6.35 -13.53
N SER A 29 2.23 5.56 -14.21
CA SER A 29 1.81 4.70 -15.31
C SER A 29 0.69 3.73 -14.93
N VAL A 30 0.51 3.45 -13.64
CA VAL A 30 -0.58 2.64 -13.08
C VAL A 30 -1.76 3.50 -12.63
N TYR A 31 -1.56 4.50 -11.76
CA TYR A 31 -2.68 5.28 -11.21
C TYR A 31 -3.38 6.17 -12.24
N GLU A 32 -2.74 6.50 -13.36
CA GLU A 32 -3.39 7.22 -14.46
C GLU A 32 -4.32 6.33 -15.28
N LYS A 33 -4.11 5.01 -15.27
CA LYS A 33 -4.91 4.04 -16.04
C LYS A 33 -6.00 3.38 -15.21
N LYS A 34 -5.82 3.32 -13.89
CA LYS A 34 -6.70 2.60 -12.99
C LYS A 34 -6.82 3.32 -11.66
N GLU A 35 -8.04 3.39 -11.16
CA GLU A 35 -8.31 3.83 -9.79
C GLU A 35 -7.79 2.79 -8.78
N ILE A 36 -7.07 3.26 -7.77
CA ILE A 36 -6.61 2.44 -6.65
C ILE A 36 -7.25 2.97 -5.37
N LEU A 37 -7.99 2.09 -4.71
CA LEU A 37 -8.70 2.41 -3.48
C LEU A 37 -8.07 1.65 -2.31
N LEU A 38 -7.79 2.37 -1.24
CA LEU A 38 -7.39 1.83 0.05
C LEU A 38 -8.46 2.22 1.07
N HIS A 39 -9.08 1.21 1.71
CA HIS A 39 -10.12 1.43 2.70
C HIS A 39 -9.69 0.89 4.06
N TYR A 40 -9.82 1.73 5.09
CA TYR A 40 -9.72 1.28 6.47
C TYR A 40 -10.68 0.09 6.71
N GLY A 41 -10.22 -0.90 7.48
CA GLY A 41 -11.01 -2.10 7.77
C GLY A 41 -11.11 -3.11 6.63
N THR A 42 -10.32 -2.93 5.55
CA THR A 42 -10.24 -3.89 4.44
C THR A 42 -8.85 -4.51 4.32
N PRO A 43 -8.72 -5.69 3.69
CA PRO A 43 -7.42 -6.28 3.42
C PRO A 43 -6.55 -5.40 2.52
N LEU A 44 -5.24 -5.39 2.79
CA LEU A 44 -4.25 -4.65 1.98
C LEU A 44 -3.93 -5.36 0.65
N GLY A 45 -4.97 -5.65 -0.13
CA GLY A 45 -4.88 -6.31 -1.43
C GLY A 45 -5.48 -7.72 -1.43
N GLN A 46 -5.67 -8.24 -2.65
CA GLN A 46 -6.27 -9.55 -2.86
C GLN A 46 -5.34 -10.66 -2.38
N GLY A 47 -5.84 -11.54 -1.50
CA GLY A 47 -5.08 -12.65 -0.93
C GLY A 47 -4.32 -12.34 0.36
N TYR A 48 -4.31 -11.09 0.81
CA TYR A 48 -3.83 -10.72 2.14
C TYR A 48 -4.95 -10.85 3.17
N THR A 49 -4.61 -11.24 4.39
CA THR A 49 -5.54 -11.29 5.53
C THR A 49 -5.39 -10.08 6.45
N ASP A 50 -4.25 -9.39 6.36
CA ASP A 50 -3.93 -8.25 7.21
C ASP A 50 -4.83 -7.06 6.87
N ILE A 51 -5.50 -6.51 7.88
CA ILE A 51 -6.50 -5.45 7.75
C ILE A 51 -5.85 -4.10 7.97
N ILE A 52 -6.12 -3.12 7.11
CA ILE A 52 -5.66 -1.74 7.26
C ILE A 52 -6.25 -1.14 8.54
N GLU A 53 -5.38 -0.82 9.50
CA GLU A 53 -5.71 -0.23 10.81
C GLU A 53 -5.58 1.30 10.76
N ASP A 54 -4.59 1.85 10.06
CA ASP A 54 -4.47 3.28 9.88
C ASP A 54 -3.69 3.64 8.61
N ILE A 55 -3.79 4.91 8.22
CA ILE A 55 -2.92 5.55 7.22
C ILE A 55 -2.18 6.66 7.95
N ILE A 56 -0.86 6.53 8.02
CA ILE A 56 0.02 7.47 8.74
C ILE A 56 0.45 8.60 7.80
N SER A 57 0.72 8.27 6.53
CA SER A 57 1.28 9.22 5.58
C SER A 57 0.91 8.87 4.15
N VAL A 58 0.70 9.91 3.35
CA VAL A 58 0.61 9.83 1.90
C VAL A 58 1.63 10.80 1.32
N HIS A 59 2.56 10.27 0.55
CA HIS A 59 3.57 11.03 -0.18
C HIS A 59 3.22 11.01 -1.68
N ILE A 60 3.14 12.18 -2.29
CA ILE A 60 2.80 12.35 -3.71
C ILE A 60 3.97 13.07 -4.36
N ASP A 61 4.59 12.40 -5.32
CA ASP A 61 5.56 12.97 -6.27
C ASP A 61 4.94 12.90 -7.69
N ILE A 62 5.53 13.61 -8.65
CA ILE A 62 5.01 13.75 -10.02
C ILE A 62 4.82 12.42 -10.75
N ASP A 63 5.62 11.40 -10.37
CA ASP A 63 5.65 10.09 -11.01
C ASP A 63 5.27 8.93 -10.07
N ILE A 64 5.06 9.19 -8.77
CA ILE A 64 4.82 8.13 -7.80
C ILE A 64 3.97 8.59 -6.62
N ILE A 65 3.07 7.72 -6.17
CA ILE A 65 2.32 7.89 -4.92
C ILE A 65 2.78 6.79 -3.96
N THR A 66 3.13 7.17 -2.73
CA THR A 66 3.45 6.21 -1.66
C THR A 66 2.53 6.43 -0.47
N VAL A 67 1.88 5.37 -0.04
CA VAL A 67 1.01 5.33 1.15
C VAL A 67 1.69 4.49 2.21
N ILE A 68 1.77 5.03 3.43
CA ILE A 68 2.33 4.35 4.59
C ILE A 68 1.25 4.27 5.65
N GLY A 69 1.09 3.09 6.23
CA GLY A 69 0.14 2.86 7.32
C GLY A 69 0.49 1.60 8.09
N HIS A 70 -0.42 1.18 8.95
CA HIS A 70 -0.33 -0.10 9.62
C HIS A 70 -1.43 -1.04 9.17
N VAL A 71 -1.09 -2.33 9.20
CA VAL A 71 -2.05 -3.41 9.15
C VAL A 71 -2.00 -4.21 10.44
N ARG A 72 -3.13 -4.84 10.76
CA ARG A 72 -3.28 -5.76 11.88
C ARG A 72 -3.61 -7.15 11.33
N GLY A 73 -2.89 -8.15 11.83
CA GLY A 73 -3.12 -9.58 11.57
C GLY A 73 -3.95 -10.27 12.64
#